data_AF-A0A523VM20-F1
#
_entry.id   AF-A0A523VM20-F1
#
_cell.length_a   1.000
_cell.length_b   1.000
_cell.length_c   1.000
_cell.angle_alpha   90.00
_cell.angle_beta   90.00
_cell.angle_gamma   90.00
#
_symmetry.space_group_name_H-M   'P 1'
#
loop_
_entity.id
_entity.type
_entity.pdbx_description
1 polymer ?
#
loop_
_entity_poly.entity_id
_entity_poly.type
_entity_poly.pdbx_seq_one_letter_code
_entity_poly.pdbx_strand_id
1 'polypeptide(L)'
;MFPTLHSGKCGSKMAEIGLRTRMLVKDVMSSPVITVGESEKVDKVAQFMEMQRLGSIIVTDKKGRPVGIITERDLVTRVLAKNKLASVILAKGIMTSPLITISPDESLSNTARRMSRLNIRRLGVVYKGNLVGLISAKDILAITPELIEMIQERALIREGNSEELPESHQMAGYCDRCGQWSSEMKEVEGEYLCVNCYSENEGS
;
A
#
# COMPACT_ATOMS: atom_id res chain seq x y z
N MET A 1 24.08 -56.44 27.10
CA MET A 1 23.66 -57.06 25.82
C MET A 1 23.14 -55.95 24.92
N PHE A 2 23.75 -55.81 23.74
CA PHE A 2 23.47 -54.92 22.59
C PHE A 2 21.99 -54.85 22.15
N PRO A 3 21.54 -54.00 21.18
CA PRO A 3 22.04 -52.71 20.66
C PRO A 3 20.96 -51.66 20.20
N THR A 4 21.44 -50.43 19.91
CA THR A 4 21.10 -49.45 18.82
C THR A 4 19.66 -49.23 18.29
N LEU A 5 19.28 -47.95 18.06
CA LEU A 5 19.28 -47.34 16.72
C LEU A 5 18.95 -45.83 16.74
N HIS A 6 19.59 -45.14 15.79
CA HIS A 6 19.47 -43.72 15.48
C HIS A 6 18.16 -43.37 14.78
N SER A 7 17.61 -42.21 15.09
CA SER A 7 17.16 -41.20 14.12
C SER A 7 17.10 -39.86 14.89
N GLY A 8 17.72 -38.76 14.47
CA GLY A 8 17.78 -38.26 13.11
C GLY A 8 17.11 -36.88 13.12
N LYS A 9 17.86 -35.90 13.65
CA LYS A 9 17.74 -34.43 13.54
C LYS A 9 16.63 -33.90 12.60
N CYS A 10 15.76 -33.03 13.10
CA CYS A 10 15.38 -31.79 12.41
C CYS A 10 14.60 -30.84 13.35
N GLY A 11 15.28 -30.22 14.31
CA GLY A 11 14.64 -29.28 15.25
C GLY A 11 15.42 -27.98 15.45
N SER A 12 16.41 -27.70 14.60
CA SER A 12 17.41 -26.69 14.89
C SER A 12 17.85 -26.00 13.61
N LYS A 13 17.17 -24.87 13.26
CA LYS A 13 17.79 -23.71 12.58
C LYS A 13 16.85 -22.54 12.25
N MET A 14 15.53 -22.65 12.44
CA MET A 14 14.61 -21.53 12.14
C MET A 14 14.13 -20.71 13.36
N ALA A 15 14.47 -21.13 14.59
CA ALA A 15 14.06 -20.41 15.81
C ALA A 15 15.04 -19.31 16.25
N GLU A 16 16.16 -19.11 15.53
CA GLU A 16 17.26 -18.23 15.96
C GLU A 16 17.28 -16.84 15.31
N ILE A 17 16.34 -16.53 14.41
CA ILE A 17 16.05 -15.16 13.97
C ILE A 17 14.71 -14.77 14.60
N GLY A 18 14.77 -14.03 15.70
CA GLY A 18 13.63 -13.66 16.55
C GLY A 18 12.61 -12.72 15.88
N LEU A 19 11.85 -13.21 14.89
CA LEU A 19 10.68 -12.54 14.32
C LEU A 19 9.38 -13.07 14.96
N ARG A 20 9.29 -13.01 16.30
CA ARG A 20 8.00 -13.11 17.03
C ARG A 20 7.59 -11.80 17.68
N THR A 21 8.21 -10.68 17.32
CA THR A 21 7.82 -9.36 17.82
C THR A 21 6.83 -8.74 16.86
N ARG A 22 5.60 -8.51 17.31
CA ARG A 22 4.58 -7.76 16.55
C ARG A 22 5.10 -6.33 16.34
N MET A 23 5.48 -5.97 15.11
CA MET A 23 5.88 -4.60 14.79
C MET A 23 4.70 -3.64 14.93
N LEU A 24 4.98 -2.49 15.55
CA LEU A 24 4.03 -1.44 15.85
C LEU A 24 4.23 -0.24 14.94
N VAL A 25 3.21 0.61 14.87
CA VAL A 25 3.25 1.86 14.09
C VAL A 25 4.43 2.74 14.50
N LYS A 26 4.70 2.88 15.80
CA LYS A 26 5.79 3.71 16.32
C LYS A 26 7.19 3.24 15.90
N ASP A 27 7.33 1.97 15.53
CA ASP A 27 8.62 1.40 15.13
C ASP A 27 9.01 1.82 13.70
N VAL A 28 8.04 2.33 12.92
CA VAL A 28 8.19 2.57 11.47
C VAL A 28 7.68 3.94 11.00
N MET A 29 6.86 4.63 11.81
CA MET A 29 6.32 5.93 11.44
C MET A 29 7.43 6.98 11.23
N SER A 30 7.17 7.94 10.35
CA SER A 30 7.99 9.13 10.19
C SER A 30 7.71 10.14 11.31
N SER A 31 8.76 10.65 11.94
CA SER A 31 8.71 11.68 12.99
C SER A 31 10.01 12.53 12.95
N PRO A 32 9.97 13.84 13.23
CA PRO A 32 8.80 14.66 13.54
C PRO A 32 7.91 14.89 12.31
N VAL A 33 6.62 15.18 12.55
CA VAL A 33 5.69 15.46 11.44
C VAL A 33 5.84 16.91 11.01
N ILE A 34 6.09 17.08 9.72
CA ILE A 34 6.07 18.38 9.07
C ILE A 34 4.60 18.78 8.82
N THR A 35 4.22 19.97 9.29
CA THR A 35 2.84 20.46 9.24
C THR A 35 2.75 21.85 8.61
N VAL A 36 1.58 22.19 8.06
CA VAL A 36 1.22 23.55 7.63
C VAL A 36 -0.07 24.01 8.31
N GLY A 37 -0.26 25.32 8.40
CA GLY A 37 -1.50 25.89 8.90
C GLY A 37 -2.64 25.80 7.87
N GLU A 38 -3.88 25.67 8.34
CA GLU A 38 -5.07 25.60 7.49
C GLU A 38 -5.32 26.86 6.64
N SER A 39 -4.73 27.99 7.07
CA SER A 39 -4.78 29.28 6.37
C SER A 39 -3.57 29.53 5.46
N GLU A 40 -2.66 28.55 5.31
CA GLU A 40 -1.52 28.67 4.41
C GLU A 40 -1.96 28.62 2.95
N LYS A 41 -1.29 29.36 2.06
CA LYS A 41 -1.62 29.34 0.63
C LYS A 41 -1.11 28.06 -0.04
N VAL A 42 -1.84 27.55 -1.01
CA VAL A 42 -1.51 26.27 -1.66
C VAL A 42 -0.18 26.30 -2.39
N ASP A 43 0.21 27.44 -2.98
CA ASP A 43 1.53 27.60 -3.58
C ASP A 43 2.67 27.45 -2.56
N LYS A 44 2.50 27.98 -1.35
CA LYS A 44 3.43 27.82 -0.24
C LYS A 44 3.45 26.39 0.30
N VAL A 45 2.29 25.75 0.39
CA VAL A 45 2.20 24.32 0.72
C VAL A 45 2.98 23.48 -0.29
N ALA A 46 2.80 23.72 -1.60
CA ALA A 46 3.51 22.99 -2.65
C ALA A 46 5.03 23.24 -2.62
N GLN A 47 5.46 24.49 -2.44
CA GLN A 47 6.88 24.84 -2.28
C GLN A 47 7.51 24.10 -1.08
N PHE A 48 6.77 24.02 0.02
CA PHE A 48 7.25 23.35 1.22
C PHE A 48 7.30 21.82 1.05
N MET A 49 6.31 21.24 0.38
CA MET A 49 6.33 19.82 -0.01
C MET A 49 7.53 19.49 -0.89
N GLU A 50 7.85 20.31 -1.88
CA GLU A 50 9.03 20.12 -2.75
C GLU A 50 10.33 20.23 -1.97
N MET A 51 10.50 21.32 -1.20
CA MET A 51 11.71 21.57 -0.42
C MET A 51 12.03 20.43 0.56
N GLN A 52 10.99 19.84 1.15
CA GLN A 52 11.11 18.76 2.12
C GLN A 52 10.96 17.36 1.50
N ARG A 53 10.79 17.27 0.16
CA ARG A 53 10.58 16.02 -0.60
C ARG A 53 9.42 15.17 -0.05
N LEU A 54 8.31 15.83 0.27
CA LEU A 54 7.13 15.22 0.88
C LEU A 54 6.01 14.97 -0.15
N GLY A 55 5.57 13.72 -0.27
CA GLY A 55 4.37 13.39 -1.06
C GLY A 55 3.03 13.71 -0.37
N SER A 56 3.07 14.18 0.88
CA SER A 56 1.91 14.64 1.65
C SER A 56 2.30 15.46 2.86
N ILE A 57 1.39 16.31 3.33
CA ILE A 57 1.61 17.15 4.50
C ILE A 57 0.35 17.25 5.36
N ILE A 58 0.54 17.25 6.69
CA ILE A 58 -0.55 17.40 7.64
C ILE A 58 -0.92 18.88 7.80
N VAL A 59 -2.21 19.15 7.81
CA VAL A 59 -2.77 20.49 8.02
C VAL A 59 -3.24 20.61 9.46
N THR A 60 -2.89 21.72 10.11
CA THR A 60 -3.25 22.04 11.48
C THR A 60 -4.11 23.29 11.57
N ASP A 61 -5.00 23.35 12.57
CA ASP A 61 -5.76 24.56 12.87
C ASP A 61 -4.91 25.60 13.62
N LYS A 62 -5.51 26.75 13.94
CA LYS A 62 -4.84 27.81 14.72
C LYS A 62 -4.39 27.39 16.13
N LYS A 63 -4.91 26.28 16.67
CA LYS A 63 -4.54 25.72 17.98
C LYS A 63 -3.47 24.63 17.84
N GLY A 64 -2.94 24.39 16.63
CA GLY A 64 -1.96 23.33 16.36
C GLY A 64 -2.57 21.93 16.29
N ARG A 65 -3.90 21.80 16.28
CA ARG A 65 -4.56 20.48 16.21
C ARG A 65 -4.57 19.98 14.77
N PRO A 66 -4.23 18.72 14.51
CA PRO A 66 -4.29 18.16 13.16
C PRO A 66 -5.74 18.06 12.69
N VAL A 67 -6.05 18.69 11.55
CA VAL A 67 -7.42 18.76 10.99
C VAL A 67 -7.56 18.09 9.63
N GLY A 68 -6.47 17.91 8.90
CA GLY A 68 -6.52 17.27 7.59
C GLY A 68 -5.16 16.91 7.03
N ILE A 69 -5.16 16.43 5.80
CA ILE A 69 -3.97 16.08 5.03
C ILE A 69 -4.11 16.58 3.59
N ILE A 70 -3.01 17.06 3.02
CA ILE A 70 -2.88 17.37 1.59
C ILE A 70 -1.88 16.40 0.99
N THR A 71 -2.21 15.82 -0.15
CA THR A 71 -1.32 14.94 -0.93
C THR A 71 -1.04 15.55 -2.30
N GLU A 72 -0.02 15.05 -3.00
CA GLU A 72 0.26 15.43 -4.40
C GLU A 72 -0.99 15.28 -5.29
N ARG A 73 -1.79 14.23 -5.06
CA ARG A 73 -3.06 14.02 -5.78
C ARG A 73 -4.05 15.16 -5.53
N ASP A 74 -4.11 15.71 -4.32
CA ASP A 74 -5.02 16.82 -4.03
C ASP A 74 -4.58 18.10 -4.76
N LEU A 75 -3.27 18.36 -4.86
CA LEU A 75 -2.73 19.46 -5.66
C LEU A 75 -3.12 19.30 -7.14
N VAL A 76 -2.92 18.10 -7.71
CA VAL A 76 -3.27 17.81 -9.10
C VAL A 76 -4.77 17.94 -9.33
N THR A 77 -5.60 17.24 -8.55
CA THR A 77 -7.03 17.07 -8.83
C THR A 77 -7.90 18.25 -8.40
N ARG A 78 -7.51 18.99 -7.35
CA ARG A 78 -8.33 20.08 -6.79
C ARG A 78 -7.86 21.47 -7.21
N VAL A 79 -6.64 21.60 -7.70
CA VAL A 79 -6.03 22.88 -8.10
C VAL A 79 -5.72 22.88 -9.59
N LEU A 80 -4.76 22.04 -10.03
CA LEU A 80 -4.26 22.06 -11.41
C LEU A 80 -5.32 21.66 -12.43
N ALA A 81 -6.00 20.53 -12.22
CA ALA A 81 -7.05 20.03 -13.10
C ALA A 81 -8.27 20.98 -13.21
N LYS A 82 -8.42 21.88 -12.23
CA LYS A 82 -9.51 22.87 -12.19
C LYS A 82 -9.05 24.27 -12.61
N ASN A 83 -7.81 24.40 -13.11
CA ASN A 83 -7.16 25.64 -13.48
C ASN A 83 -7.31 26.75 -12.44
N LYS A 84 -7.18 26.40 -11.15
CA LYS A 84 -7.29 27.37 -10.06
C LYS A 84 -5.92 27.94 -9.71
N LEU A 85 -5.89 29.22 -9.35
CA LEU A 85 -4.68 29.90 -8.89
C LEU A 85 -4.29 29.42 -7.47
N ALA A 86 -3.15 28.75 -7.36
CA ALA A 86 -2.65 28.22 -6.08
C ALA A 86 -2.34 29.33 -5.05
N SER A 87 -2.04 30.54 -5.50
CA SER A 87 -1.68 31.70 -4.66
C SER A 87 -2.86 32.38 -3.96
N VAL A 88 -4.10 31.99 -4.28
CA VAL A 88 -5.34 32.51 -3.65
C VAL A 88 -6.12 31.44 -2.90
N ILE A 89 -5.82 30.16 -3.13
CA ILE A 89 -6.47 29.05 -2.42
C ILE A 89 -5.73 28.79 -1.11
N LEU A 90 -6.48 28.52 -0.05
CA LEU A 90 -5.95 28.13 1.25
C LEU A 90 -5.91 26.60 1.39
N ALA A 91 -4.98 26.10 2.21
CA ALA A 91 -4.81 24.68 2.51
C ALA A 91 -6.13 24.00 2.93
N LYS A 92 -6.93 24.66 3.79
CA LYS A 92 -8.26 24.16 4.20
C LYS A 92 -9.22 23.90 3.05
N GLY A 93 -9.06 24.61 1.93
CA GLY A 93 -9.93 24.49 0.75
C GLY A 93 -9.64 23.27 -0.12
N ILE A 94 -8.49 22.61 0.09
CA ILE A 94 -8.09 21.43 -0.69
C ILE A 94 -7.73 20.22 0.15
N MET A 95 -7.56 20.36 1.46
CA MET A 95 -7.25 19.23 2.34
C MET A 95 -8.36 18.18 2.34
N THR A 96 -7.98 16.94 2.60
CA THR A 96 -8.93 15.90 3.03
C THR A 96 -9.07 15.99 4.54
N SER A 97 -10.32 16.09 5.02
CA SER A 97 -10.67 16.26 6.43
C SER A 97 -11.92 15.42 6.76
N PRO A 98 -12.05 14.84 7.97
CA PRO A 98 -11.09 14.89 9.07
C PRO A 98 -9.82 14.07 8.78
N LEU A 99 -8.71 14.40 9.46
CA LEU A 99 -7.51 13.56 9.41
C LEU A 99 -7.84 12.18 9.98
N ILE A 100 -7.58 11.13 9.21
CA ILE A 100 -7.73 9.75 9.67
C ILE A 100 -6.47 9.38 10.45
N THR A 101 -6.66 8.97 11.71
CA THR A 101 -5.57 8.77 12.67
C THR A 101 -5.48 7.35 13.21
N ILE A 102 -4.32 6.99 13.74
CA ILE A 102 -4.02 5.68 14.34
C ILE A 102 -3.16 5.84 15.60
N SER A 103 -3.22 4.84 16.49
CA SER A 103 -2.37 4.77 17.69
C SER A 103 -0.94 4.35 17.32
N PRO A 104 0.10 4.89 17.98
CA PRO A 104 1.48 4.40 17.85
C PRO A 104 1.65 2.94 18.26
N ASP A 105 0.77 2.42 19.12
CA ASP A 105 0.83 1.04 19.65
C ASP A 105 0.01 0.04 18.81
N GLU A 106 -0.56 0.48 17.68
CA GLU A 106 -1.28 -0.40 16.76
C GLU A 106 -0.30 -1.26 15.95
N SER A 107 -0.71 -2.48 15.58
CA SER A 107 0.15 -3.35 14.77
C SER A 107 0.19 -2.93 13.30
N LEU A 108 1.33 -3.08 12.63
CA LEU A 108 1.45 -2.76 11.19
C LEU A 108 0.47 -3.55 10.32
N SER A 109 0.18 -4.80 10.67
CA SER A 109 -0.79 -5.62 9.93
C SER A 109 -2.22 -5.06 9.99
N ASN A 110 -2.64 -4.54 11.15
CA ASN A 110 -3.94 -3.88 11.30
C ASN A 110 -3.93 -2.52 10.61
N THR A 111 -2.83 -1.77 10.67
CA THR A 111 -2.63 -0.52 9.93
C THR A 111 -2.80 -0.73 8.43
N ALA A 112 -2.14 -1.74 7.85
CA ALA A 112 -2.26 -2.08 6.44
C ALA A 112 -3.69 -2.48 6.04
N ARG A 113 -4.35 -3.32 6.85
CA ARG A 113 -5.78 -3.67 6.66
C ARG A 113 -6.67 -2.43 6.68
N ARG A 114 -6.43 -1.51 7.61
CA ARG A 114 -7.21 -0.27 7.73
C ARG A 114 -6.99 0.66 6.53
N MET A 115 -5.75 0.82 6.08
CA MET A 115 -5.41 1.56 4.86
C MET A 115 -6.13 0.98 3.64
N SER A 116 -6.08 -0.34 3.45
CA SER A 116 -6.77 -1.04 2.37
C SER A 116 -8.28 -0.84 2.41
N ARG A 117 -8.93 -1.07 3.57
CA ARG A 117 -10.38 -0.89 3.74
C ARG A 117 -10.86 0.53 3.47
N LEU A 118 -10.09 1.52 3.90
CA LEU A 118 -10.42 2.94 3.69
C LEU A 118 -9.94 3.48 2.34
N ASN A 119 -9.24 2.66 1.54
CA ASN A 119 -8.57 3.05 0.30
C ASN A 119 -7.69 4.31 0.45
N ILE A 120 -6.97 4.39 1.57
CA ILE A 120 -6.03 5.47 1.87
C ILE A 120 -4.63 4.89 2.06
N ARG A 121 -3.62 5.70 1.76
CA ARG A 121 -2.22 5.27 1.82
C ARG A 121 -1.46 5.81 3.03
N ARG A 122 -2.08 6.68 3.82
CA ARG A 122 -1.44 7.45 4.89
C ARG A 122 -2.38 7.65 6.06
N LEU A 123 -1.84 7.63 7.26
CA LEU A 123 -2.54 7.83 8.52
C LEU A 123 -1.70 8.74 9.43
N GLY A 124 -2.35 9.72 10.07
CA GLY A 124 -1.71 10.49 11.13
C GLY A 124 -1.57 9.63 12.39
N VAL A 125 -0.41 9.64 13.04
CA VAL A 125 -0.20 8.91 14.29
C VAL A 125 -0.43 9.87 15.44
N VAL A 126 -1.39 9.55 16.32
CA VAL A 126 -1.79 10.41 17.44
C VAL A 126 -1.64 9.67 18.76
N TYR A 127 -1.00 10.33 19.73
CA TYR A 127 -0.85 9.85 21.10
C TYR A 127 -1.31 10.91 22.09
N LYS A 128 -2.25 10.56 22.98
CA LYS A 128 -2.85 11.48 23.97
C LYS A 128 -3.32 12.81 23.35
N GLY A 129 -3.90 12.75 22.15
CA GLY A 129 -4.40 13.92 21.42
C GLY A 129 -3.35 14.71 20.64
N ASN A 130 -2.06 14.36 20.74
CA ASN A 130 -0.97 15.01 20.03
C ASN A 130 -0.57 14.21 18.79
N LEU A 131 -0.34 14.91 17.68
CA LEU A 131 0.24 14.32 16.48
C LEU A 131 1.72 14.00 16.73
N VAL A 132 2.08 12.72 16.71
CA VAL A 132 3.44 12.24 17.02
C VAL A 132 4.16 11.65 15.81
N GLY A 133 3.44 11.36 14.74
CA GLY A 133 4.02 10.77 13.54
C GLY A 133 3.07 10.75 12.34
N LEU A 134 3.59 10.33 11.20
CA LEU A 134 2.85 9.99 10.00
C LEU A 134 3.29 8.60 9.58
N ILE A 135 2.35 7.72 9.26
CA ILE A 135 2.67 6.40 8.69
C ILE A 135 2.02 6.27 7.31
N SER A 136 2.78 5.75 6.35
CA SER A 136 2.36 5.49 4.98
C SER A 136 2.52 4.03 4.61
N ALA A 137 1.82 3.60 3.56
CA ALA A 137 1.99 2.27 2.99
C ALA A 137 3.44 2.04 2.52
N LYS A 138 4.16 3.09 2.09
CA LYS A 138 5.58 3.02 1.74
C LYS A 138 6.43 2.63 2.94
N ASP A 139 6.16 3.23 4.10
CA ASP A 139 6.94 2.93 5.32
C ASP A 139 6.74 1.47 5.73
N ILE A 140 5.52 0.94 5.59
CA ILE A 140 5.21 -0.48 5.83
C ILE A 140 5.93 -1.40 4.84
N LEU A 141 6.05 -1.02 3.56
CA LEU A 141 6.73 -1.83 2.56
C LEU A 141 8.27 -1.79 2.70
N ALA A 142 8.82 -0.68 3.19
CA ALA A 142 10.26 -0.50 3.33
C ALA A 142 10.92 -1.44 4.35
N ILE A 143 10.15 -2.00 5.27
CA ILE A 143 10.63 -2.91 6.32
C ILE A 143 10.53 -4.40 5.95
N THR A 144 10.00 -4.73 4.76
CA THR A 144 9.84 -6.13 4.31
C THR A 144 10.27 -6.33 2.85
N PRO A 145 11.55 -6.12 2.49
CA PRO A 145 12.07 -6.56 1.19
C PRO A 145 11.85 -8.06 0.94
N GLU A 146 11.97 -8.88 1.99
CA GLU A 146 11.96 -10.35 1.92
C GLU A 146 10.56 -10.91 1.62
N LEU A 147 9.49 -10.14 1.86
CA LEU A 147 8.13 -10.58 1.52
C LEU A 147 7.91 -10.68 0.01
N ILE A 148 8.63 -9.89 -0.80
CA ILE A 148 8.56 -9.99 -2.27
C ILE A 148 9.12 -11.36 -2.71
N GLU A 149 10.26 -11.76 -2.15
CA GLU A 149 10.91 -13.04 -2.44
C GLU A 149 10.02 -14.22 -2.01
N MET A 150 9.39 -14.14 -0.84
CA MET A 150 8.43 -15.16 -0.37
C MET A 150 7.17 -15.28 -1.23
N ILE A 151 6.66 -14.16 -1.79
CA ILE A 151 5.51 -14.18 -2.71
C ILE A 151 5.91 -14.87 -4.02
N GLN A 152 7.13 -14.62 -4.51
CA GLN A 152 7.66 -15.26 -5.72
C GLN A 152 7.89 -16.76 -5.51
N GLU A 153 8.46 -17.18 -4.38
CA GLU A 153 8.64 -18.60 -4.05
C GLU A 153 7.31 -19.37 -4.02
N ARG A 154 6.24 -18.77 -3.48
CA ARG A 154 4.90 -19.39 -3.47
C ARG A 154 4.22 -19.43 -4.84
N ALA A 155 4.53 -18.49 -5.73
CA ALA A 155 4.08 -18.55 -7.12
C ALA A 155 4.74 -19.73 -7.85
N LEU A 156 6.05 -19.93 -7.65
CA LEU A 156 6.81 -21.04 -8.25
C LEU A 156 6.37 -22.42 -7.73
N ILE A 157 6.01 -22.55 -6.44
CA ILE A 157 5.51 -23.81 -5.86
C ILE A 157 4.13 -24.19 -6.42
N ARG A 158 3.29 -23.21 -6.80
CA ARG A 158 1.96 -23.48 -7.38
C ARG A 158 2.04 -24.11 -8.77
N GLU A 159 3.14 -23.93 -9.50
CA GLU A 159 3.37 -24.56 -10.80
C GLU A 159 3.90 -26.01 -10.71
N GLY A 160 4.19 -26.51 -9.49
CA GLY A 160 4.93 -27.76 -9.28
C GLY A 160 4.18 -28.94 -8.66
N ASN A 161 2.88 -28.86 -8.39
CA ASN A 161 2.11 -30.00 -7.83
C ASN A 161 1.12 -30.54 -8.87
N SER A 162 1.66 -31.33 -9.80
CA SER A 162 0.92 -32.18 -10.72
C SER A 162 0.31 -33.37 -9.99
N GLU A 163 -0.96 -33.27 -9.61
CA GLU A 163 -1.87 -34.41 -9.52
C GLU A 163 -3.31 -33.87 -9.77
N GLU A 164 -3.72 -34.04 -11.04
CA GLU A 164 -5.07 -33.94 -11.61
C GLU A 164 -6.06 -32.91 -11.04
N LEU A 165 -6.12 -31.72 -11.66
CA LEU A 165 -7.29 -30.84 -11.66
C LEU A 165 -7.58 -30.41 -13.11
N PRO A 166 -8.84 -30.44 -13.59
CA PRO A 166 -9.16 -30.05 -14.96
C PRO A 166 -8.82 -28.58 -15.20
N GLU A 167 -8.27 -28.31 -16.38
CA GLU A 167 -7.76 -27.04 -16.88
C GLU A 167 -8.71 -25.86 -16.66
N SER A 168 -8.30 -24.90 -15.82
CA SER A 168 -8.69 -23.50 -15.98
C SER A 168 -7.63 -22.59 -15.34
N HIS A 169 -6.48 -22.46 -15.99
CA HIS A 169 -5.49 -21.46 -15.62
C HIS A 169 -6.03 -20.07 -15.97
N GLN A 170 -6.59 -19.38 -14.97
CA GLN A 170 -6.85 -17.94 -15.04
C GLN A 170 -5.51 -17.20 -15.05
N MET A 171 -4.94 -16.99 -16.24
CA MET A 171 -3.79 -16.10 -16.42
C MET A 171 -4.29 -14.67 -16.68
N ALA A 172 -3.63 -13.69 -16.08
CA ALA A 172 -3.80 -12.27 -16.41
C ALA A 172 -2.76 -11.88 -17.46
N GLY A 173 -3.17 -11.23 -18.53
CA GLY A 173 -2.32 -10.94 -19.69
C GLY A 173 -2.95 -9.96 -20.67
N TYR A 174 -2.22 -9.64 -21.74
CA TYR A 174 -2.74 -8.87 -22.86
C TYR A 174 -3.44 -9.81 -23.85
N CYS A 175 -4.66 -9.47 -24.24
CA CYS A 175 -5.43 -10.18 -25.27
C CYS A 175 -4.73 -10.08 -26.62
N ASP A 176 -4.45 -11.21 -27.27
CA ASP A 176 -3.80 -11.26 -28.59
C ASP A 176 -4.67 -10.63 -29.68
N ARG A 177 -6.00 -10.57 -29.47
CA ARG A 177 -6.95 -9.98 -30.43
C ARG A 177 -7.14 -8.47 -30.27
N CYS A 178 -7.39 -8.01 -29.04
CA CYS A 178 -7.72 -6.60 -28.81
C CYS A 178 -6.59 -5.79 -28.17
N GLY A 179 -5.49 -6.43 -27.77
CA GLY A 179 -4.36 -5.80 -27.10
C GLY A 179 -4.64 -5.27 -25.70
N GLN A 180 -5.85 -5.49 -25.16
CA GLN A 180 -6.22 -5.02 -23.82
C GLN A 180 -5.78 -6.01 -22.75
N TRP A 181 -5.33 -5.46 -21.62
CA TRP A 181 -5.05 -6.23 -20.44
C TRP A 181 -6.34 -6.77 -19.82
N SER A 182 -6.37 -8.07 -19.52
CA SER A 182 -7.44 -8.71 -18.77
C SER A 182 -6.87 -9.50 -17.61
N SER A 183 -7.58 -9.48 -16.48
CA SER A 183 -7.29 -10.36 -15.33
C SER A 183 -7.78 -11.79 -15.53
N GLU A 184 -8.58 -12.00 -16.58
CA GLU A 184 -9.20 -13.28 -16.92
C GLU A 184 -9.01 -13.52 -18.43
N MET A 185 -8.18 -14.50 -18.75
CA MET A 185 -7.82 -14.88 -20.12
C MET A 185 -8.19 -16.34 -20.36
N LYS A 186 -8.57 -16.64 -21.59
CA LYS A 186 -8.78 -18.01 -22.09
C LYS A 186 -7.87 -18.24 -23.27
N GLU A 187 -7.19 -19.38 -23.29
CA GLU A 187 -6.44 -19.82 -24.46
C GLU A 187 -7.42 -20.51 -25.43
N VAL A 188 -7.43 -20.06 -26.69
CA VAL A 188 -8.21 -20.65 -27.78
C VAL A 188 -7.29 -20.81 -28.96
N GLU A 189 -7.06 -22.05 -29.39
CA GLU A 189 -6.21 -22.38 -30.55
C GLU A 189 -4.79 -21.77 -30.49
N GLY A 190 -4.24 -21.57 -29.28
CA GLY A 190 -2.92 -20.98 -29.06
C GLY A 190 -2.89 -19.45 -29.00
N GLU A 191 -4.05 -18.78 -29.09
CA GLU A 191 -4.20 -17.35 -28.80
C GLU A 191 -4.80 -17.13 -27.41
N TYR A 192 -4.30 -16.14 -26.68
CA TYR A 192 -4.85 -15.73 -25.40
C TYR A 192 -5.89 -14.63 -25.59
N LEU A 193 -7.17 -14.94 -25.35
CA LEU A 193 -8.29 -14.04 -25.53
C LEU A 193 -8.89 -13.61 -24.19
N CYS A 194 -9.28 -12.34 -24.08
CA CYS A 194 -10.08 -11.87 -22.94
C CYS A 194 -11.53 -12.41 -23.03
N VAL A 195 -12.25 -12.38 -21.91
CA VAL A 195 -13.64 -12.87 -21.82
C VAL A 195 -14.58 -12.29 -22.89
N ASN A 196 -14.36 -11.03 -23.28
CA ASN A 196 -15.16 -10.37 -24.31
C ASN A 196 -14.84 -10.93 -25.71
N CYS A 197 -13.56 -10.99 -26.07
CA CYS A 197 -13.12 -11.52 -27.37
C CYS A 197 -13.39 -13.02 -27.53
N TYR A 198 -13.38 -13.77 -26.42
CA TYR A 198 -13.78 -15.17 -26.39
C TYR A 198 -15.27 -15.34 -26.70
N SER A 199 -16.13 -14.55 -26.04
CA SER A 199 -17.59 -14.67 -26.17
C SER A 199 -18.10 -14.31 -27.58
N GLU A 200 -17.33 -13.52 -28.33
CA GLU A 200 -17.60 -13.21 -29.74
C GLU A 200 -17.26 -14.36 -30.69
N ASN A 201 -16.37 -15.29 -30.30
CA ASN A 201 -15.99 -16.45 -31.10
C ASN A 201 -17.04 -17.58 -31.05
N GLU A 202 -17.83 -17.70 -29.98
CA GLU A 202 -18.89 -18.72 -29.83
C GLU A 202 -20.21 -18.34 -30.55
N GLY A 203 -20.25 -17.17 -31.20
CA GLY A 203 -21.46 -16.60 -31.81
C GLY A 203 -21.55 -16.70 -33.35
N SER A 204 -20.80 -17.58 -34.01
CA SER A 204 -20.85 -17.78 -35.48
C SER A 204 -20.89 -19.26 -35.86
#